data_AF-A0A848Z9A9-F1
#
_entry.id   AF-A0A848Z9A9-F1
#
_cell.length_a   1.000
_cell.length_b   1.000
_cell.length_c   1.000
_cell.angle_alpha   90.00
_cell.angle_beta   90.00
_cell.angle_gamma   90.00
#
_symmetry.space_group_name_H-M   'P 1'
#
loop_
_entity.id
_entity.type
_entity.pdbx_description
1 polymer ?
#
loop_
_entity_poly.entity_id
_entity_poly.type
_entity_poly.pdbx_seq_one_letter_code
_entity_poly.pdbx_strand_id
1 'polypeptide(L)'
;IRKIIAPVAAALRELKNRRAVHGTVNPTTLFAPHTEGGGLQLGECVTTPPGYLQPVAFEPLGRAMASPAGRGTVAIGDDLYALGVTAMFMLFGRMPGGSLDDARLIETKIELGSYAALVGGNQLPQAITEPLRGLLLDDPAHRWSLDDLEQWLTGRRQTPRRAEIAGRTARRIPFAGKDYKNLRLLAMAMAKDTAAADEVIQDGTLEDWLGRNSGDDGIAHRVEEAKRSASVGKGGVLAERRVSRVLMVLDPQAPVRYRGLAVTAEGIGGALAEAFATGRATQELAEIIAAQLPMAWVNAQQAADPRFAAMAGQFDLLSGFVGETSLGYGAERCLYELSPSMPCAGPLLRGRVILDASDLLRALEDIAGGAERPKEPMDRHIAAFLMAHQARLIRGPMSLLAEASTLHERCIATIAVFEIVQRRLDLPPLPQLCRWLAELAGPAIAAYHSRSLRDGLGGQLGRVWKTGLLQALGGVVNNHALAGRDRDGFLNAQAAHRQAGRIIALRRGELRRRRELSVVAGRQAASIIASLLSVVAVSGAIVMAVL
;
A
#
# COMPACT_ATOMS: atom_id res chain seq x y z
N ILE A 1 -15.68 -21.45 37.58
CA ILE A 1 -14.44 -20.70 37.26
C ILE A 1 -13.24 -21.61 36.98
N ARG A 2 -12.77 -22.47 37.91
CA ARG A 2 -11.66 -23.41 37.61
C ARG A 2 -11.95 -24.32 36.40
N LYS A 3 -13.20 -24.77 36.27
CA LYS A 3 -13.73 -25.49 35.09
C LYS A 3 -13.70 -24.70 33.77
N ILE A 4 -13.38 -23.40 33.80
CA ILE A 4 -13.25 -22.50 32.64
C ILE A 4 -11.77 -22.14 32.43
N ILE A 5 -11.11 -21.64 33.48
CA ILE A 5 -9.71 -21.20 33.39
C ILE A 5 -8.78 -22.35 33.01
N ALA A 6 -8.95 -23.53 33.61
CA ALA A 6 -8.08 -24.68 33.33
C ALA A 6 -8.13 -25.15 31.86
N PRO A 7 -9.30 -25.44 31.25
CA PRO A 7 -9.33 -25.86 29.85
C PRO A 7 -8.87 -24.77 28.89
N VAL A 8 -9.21 -23.50 29.13
CA VAL A 8 -8.76 -22.40 28.25
C VAL A 8 -7.25 -22.21 28.37
N ALA A 9 -6.67 -22.25 29.57
CA ALA A 9 -5.23 -22.16 29.76
C ALA A 9 -4.48 -23.32 29.06
N ALA A 10 -5.04 -24.53 29.09
CA ALA A 10 -4.49 -25.68 28.37
C ALA A 10 -4.52 -25.47 26.84
N ALA A 11 -5.63 -24.96 26.30
CA ALA A 11 -5.75 -24.65 24.88
C ALA A 11 -4.79 -23.51 24.45
N LEU A 12 -4.66 -22.46 25.26
CA LEU A 12 -3.71 -21.37 25.03
C LEU A 12 -2.25 -21.86 25.07
N ARG A 13 -1.92 -22.84 25.91
CA ARG A 13 -0.60 -23.49 25.90
C ARG A 13 -0.36 -24.22 24.59
N GLU A 14 -1.34 -24.97 24.10
CA GLU A 14 -1.21 -25.69 22.84
C GLU A 14 -1.01 -24.72 21.66
N LEU A 15 -1.72 -23.60 21.63
CA LEU A 15 -1.49 -22.53 20.66
C LEU A 15 -0.06 -21.96 20.79
N LYS A 16 0.39 -21.64 22.01
CA LYS A 16 1.75 -21.14 22.26
C LYS A 16 2.82 -22.13 21.77
N ASN A 17 2.64 -23.44 21.99
CA ASN A 17 3.55 -24.48 21.52
C ASN A 17 3.67 -24.52 19.99
N ARG A 18 2.59 -24.14 19.30
CA ARG A 18 2.54 -24.00 17.83
C ARG A 18 2.94 -22.61 17.33
N ARG A 19 3.44 -21.74 18.23
CA ARG A 19 3.77 -20.33 17.96
C ARG A 19 2.57 -19.53 17.44
N ALA A 20 1.37 -19.88 17.91
CA ALA A 20 0.12 -19.21 17.63
C ALA A 20 -0.44 -18.56 18.90
N VAL A 21 -1.35 -17.62 18.70
CA VAL A 21 -2.14 -16.92 19.71
C VAL A 21 -3.58 -16.82 19.21
N HIS A 22 -4.54 -16.69 20.12
CA HIS A 22 -5.95 -16.66 19.75
C HIS A 22 -6.43 -15.25 19.42
N GLY A 23 -6.06 -14.24 20.23
CA GLY A 23 -6.38 -12.83 20.01
C GLY A 23 -7.84 -12.43 20.15
N THR A 24 -8.74 -13.37 20.47
CA THR A 24 -10.19 -13.14 20.57
C THR A 24 -10.82 -13.94 21.71
N VAL A 25 -10.07 -14.27 22.76
CA VAL A 25 -10.61 -15.00 23.93
C VAL A 25 -11.66 -14.14 24.62
N ASN A 26 -12.93 -14.56 24.58
CA ASN A 26 -14.05 -13.89 25.24
C ASN A 26 -15.24 -14.88 25.38
N PRO A 27 -16.35 -14.50 26.04
CA PRO A 27 -17.50 -15.39 26.21
C PRO A 27 -18.17 -15.84 24.89
N THR A 28 -18.08 -15.06 23.81
CA THR A 28 -18.71 -15.42 22.51
C THR A 28 -17.83 -16.34 21.68
N THR A 29 -16.56 -16.52 22.05
CA THR A 29 -15.62 -17.47 21.44
C THR A 29 -15.40 -18.72 22.30
N LEU A 30 -16.24 -18.95 23.32
CA LEU A 30 -16.19 -20.13 24.17
C LEU A 30 -17.43 -21.00 23.99
N PHE A 31 -17.20 -22.26 23.62
CA PHE A 31 -18.25 -23.23 23.32
C PHE A 31 -18.26 -24.34 24.36
N ALA A 32 -19.42 -24.57 24.96
CA ALA A 32 -19.66 -25.72 25.82
C ALA A 32 -20.35 -26.82 24.98
N PRO A 33 -19.81 -28.04 24.94
CA PRO A 33 -20.45 -29.15 24.25
C PRO A 33 -21.78 -29.51 24.90
N HIS A 34 -22.73 -29.95 24.08
CA HIS A 34 -24.11 -30.26 24.51
C HIS A 34 -24.21 -31.56 25.33
N THR A 35 -23.25 -32.46 25.17
CA THR A 35 -23.20 -33.75 25.88
C THR A 35 -22.52 -33.59 27.24
N GLU A 36 -23.11 -34.19 28.28
CA GLU A 36 -22.49 -34.27 29.61
C GLU A 36 -21.06 -34.84 29.51
N GLY A 37 -20.09 -34.14 30.10
CA GLY A 37 -18.68 -34.56 30.16
C GLY A 37 -17.76 -33.91 29.12
N GLY A 38 -18.28 -33.17 28.13
CA GLY A 38 -17.41 -32.46 27.20
C GLY A 38 -16.81 -31.19 27.83
N GLY A 39 -15.49 -30.99 27.67
CA GLY A 39 -14.79 -29.80 28.14
C GLY A 39 -15.10 -28.55 27.31
N LEU A 40 -14.90 -27.37 27.89
CA LEU A 40 -15.02 -26.08 27.19
C LEU A 40 -14.02 -25.99 26.02
N GLN A 41 -14.48 -25.50 24.88
CA GLN A 41 -13.68 -25.36 23.65
C GLN A 41 -13.56 -23.89 23.24
N LEU A 42 -12.41 -23.52 22.69
CA LEU A 42 -12.19 -22.21 22.05
C LEU A 42 -12.70 -22.25 20.61
N GLY A 43 -13.25 -21.13 20.15
CA GLY A 43 -13.68 -20.90 18.78
C GLY A 43 -12.53 -20.75 17.79
N GLU A 44 -12.87 -20.38 16.56
CA GLU A 44 -11.88 -20.05 15.55
C GLU A 44 -11.21 -18.70 15.83
N CYS A 45 -9.97 -18.55 15.33
CA CYS A 45 -9.15 -17.36 15.52
C CYS A 45 -8.35 -16.99 14.27
N VAL A 46 -8.88 -17.33 13.07
CA VAL A 46 -8.15 -17.24 11.80
C VAL A 46 -8.88 -16.41 10.74
N THR A 47 -10.16 -16.12 10.94
CA THR A 47 -11.00 -15.44 9.93
C THR A 47 -10.79 -13.94 9.90
N THR A 48 -10.46 -13.32 11.05
CA THR A 48 -10.25 -11.87 11.17
C THR A 48 -8.88 -11.56 11.77
N PRO A 49 -8.33 -10.36 11.54
CA PRO A 49 -7.13 -9.92 12.24
C PRO A 49 -7.28 -10.07 13.77
N PRO A 50 -6.20 -10.44 14.48
CA PRO A 50 -6.26 -10.63 15.93
C PRO A 50 -6.76 -9.38 16.67
N GLY A 51 -7.81 -9.55 17.48
CA GLY A 51 -8.45 -8.46 18.20
C GLY A 51 -9.46 -7.66 17.39
N TYR A 52 -9.64 -7.86 16.08
CA TYR A 52 -10.55 -7.03 15.27
C TYR A 52 -11.99 -6.99 15.83
N LEU A 53 -12.52 -8.14 16.24
CA LEU A 53 -13.86 -8.26 16.84
C LEU A 53 -13.84 -8.27 18.37
N GLN A 54 -12.69 -8.05 19.00
CA GLN A 54 -12.54 -8.15 20.45
C GLN A 54 -13.07 -6.85 21.11
N PRO A 55 -14.00 -6.91 22.09
CA PRO A 55 -14.46 -5.71 22.77
C PRO A 55 -13.34 -5.08 23.61
N VAL A 56 -13.36 -3.76 23.77
CA VAL A 56 -12.32 -2.96 24.48
C VAL A 56 -12.06 -3.43 25.91
N ALA A 57 -13.09 -3.96 26.59
CA ALA A 57 -12.95 -4.52 27.93
C ALA A 57 -11.93 -5.68 27.98
N PHE A 58 -11.89 -6.51 26.94
CA PHE A 58 -11.05 -7.72 26.82
C PHE A 58 -9.65 -7.43 26.27
N GLU A 59 -9.38 -6.20 25.84
CA GLU A 59 -8.05 -5.79 25.39
C GLU A 59 -7.25 -5.14 26.54
N PRO A 60 -5.95 -5.44 26.65
CA PRO A 60 -5.03 -4.66 27.46
C PRO A 60 -4.99 -3.21 27.00
N LEU A 61 -4.63 -2.30 27.92
CA LEU A 61 -4.76 -0.86 27.72
C LEU A 61 -4.14 -0.34 26.40
N GLY A 62 -2.90 -0.72 26.06
CA GLY A 62 -2.24 -0.30 24.83
C GLY A 62 -3.02 -0.66 23.56
N ARG A 63 -3.52 -1.90 23.49
CA ARG A 63 -4.31 -2.43 22.37
C ARG A 63 -5.72 -1.85 22.34
N ALA A 64 -6.32 -1.67 23.51
CA ALA A 64 -7.65 -1.07 23.70
C ALA A 64 -7.73 0.36 23.16
N MET A 65 -6.62 1.11 23.18
CA MET A 65 -6.52 2.46 22.64
C MET A 65 -6.40 2.52 21.12
N ALA A 66 -6.11 1.41 20.45
CA ALA A 66 -5.98 1.35 18.99
C ALA A 66 -7.34 1.03 18.34
N SER A 67 -7.51 1.53 17.11
CA SER A 67 -8.61 1.13 16.25
C SER A 67 -8.61 -0.40 16.05
N PRO A 68 -9.77 -1.05 15.84
CA PRO A 68 -9.86 -2.50 15.70
C PRO A 68 -8.90 -3.11 14.67
N ALA A 69 -8.80 -2.53 13.46
CA ALA A 69 -7.84 -2.96 12.44
C ALA A 69 -6.37 -2.64 12.78
N GLY A 70 -6.16 -1.63 13.62
CA GLY A 70 -4.85 -1.10 14.01
C GLY A 70 -4.25 -1.70 15.28
N ARG A 71 -4.82 -2.78 15.85
CA ARG A 71 -4.31 -3.36 17.11
C ARG A 71 -2.98 -4.10 16.95
N GLY A 72 -2.74 -4.69 15.77
CA GLY A 72 -1.50 -5.42 15.47
C GLY A 72 -1.42 -6.78 16.14
N THR A 73 -0.20 -7.29 16.31
CA THR A 73 0.05 -8.65 16.78
C THR A 73 -0.39 -8.85 18.22
N VAL A 74 -0.79 -10.08 18.54
CA VAL A 74 -1.24 -10.49 19.88
C VAL A 74 -0.11 -11.28 20.53
N ALA A 75 0.13 -11.02 21.81
CA ALA A 75 0.98 -11.85 22.65
C ALA A 75 0.12 -12.81 23.49
N ILE A 76 0.74 -13.91 23.95
CA ILE A 76 0.06 -14.84 24.88
C ILE A 76 -0.43 -14.15 26.16
N GLY A 77 0.27 -13.11 26.60
CA GLY A 77 -0.15 -12.30 27.75
C GLY A 77 -1.44 -11.51 27.50
N ASP A 78 -1.80 -11.24 26.24
CA ASP A 78 -3.04 -10.54 25.90
C ASP A 78 -4.22 -11.53 25.91
N ASP A 79 -4.02 -12.77 25.44
CA ASP A 79 -5.00 -13.85 25.62
C ASP A 79 -5.25 -14.18 27.10
N LEU A 80 -4.19 -14.14 27.92
CA LEU A 80 -4.29 -14.33 29.37
C LEU A 80 -5.06 -13.19 30.05
N TYR A 81 -4.82 -11.95 29.62
CA TYR A 81 -5.63 -10.81 30.07
C TYR A 81 -7.10 -11.03 29.73
N ALA A 82 -7.38 -11.37 28.48
CA ALA A 82 -8.73 -11.60 27.98
C ALA A 82 -9.42 -12.78 28.67
N LEU A 83 -8.68 -13.84 29.04
CA LEU A 83 -9.16 -14.92 29.91
C LEU A 83 -9.55 -14.42 31.31
N GLY A 84 -8.76 -13.52 31.90
CA GLY A 84 -9.10 -12.86 33.16
C GLY A 84 -10.44 -12.09 33.08
N VAL A 85 -10.61 -11.29 32.03
CA VAL A 85 -11.86 -10.55 31.79
C VAL A 85 -13.03 -11.50 31.53
N THR A 86 -12.80 -12.59 30.81
CA THR A 86 -13.80 -13.65 30.56
C THR A 86 -14.25 -14.31 31.85
N ALA A 87 -13.31 -14.63 32.76
CA ALA A 87 -13.64 -15.16 34.07
C ALA A 87 -14.48 -14.17 34.89
N MET A 88 -14.20 -12.87 34.80
CA MET A 88 -15.01 -11.83 35.44
C MET A 88 -16.40 -11.70 34.84
N PHE A 89 -16.53 -11.74 33.51
CA PHE A 89 -17.83 -11.72 32.84
C PHE A 89 -18.72 -12.87 33.34
N MET A 90 -18.15 -14.07 33.39
CA MET A 90 -18.86 -15.28 33.87
C MET A 90 -19.24 -15.19 35.36
N LEU A 91 -18.43 -14.50 36.16
CA LEU A 91 -18.72 -14.25 37.58
C LEU A 91 -19.83 -13.23 37.80
N PHE A 92 -19.82 -12.15 37.01
CA PHE A 92 -20.77 -11.05 37.15
C PHE A 92 -22.08 -11.31 36.41
N GLY A 93 -22.07 -12.20 35.41
CA GLY A 93 -23.21 -12.40 34.50
C GLY A 93 -23.46 -11.20 33.58
N ARG A 94 -22.49 -10.29 33.45
CA ARG A 94 -22.57 -9.04 32.68
C ARG A 94 -21.17 -8.54 32.31
N MET A 95 -21.10 -7.57 31.41
CA MET A 95 -19.84 -6.94 30.99
C MET A 95 -19.08 -6.32 32.18
N PRO A 96 -17.79 -6.71 32.39
CA PRO A 96 -16.90 -6.01 33.32
C PRO A 96 -16.70 -4.55 32.92
N GLY A 97 -16.58 -3.66 33.91
CA GLY A 97 -16.60 -2.21 33.68
C GLY A 97 -18.00 -1.58 33.63
N GLY A 98 -19.08 -2.39 33.71
CA GLY A 98 -20.45 -1.89 33.85
C GLY A 98 -21.03 -1.33 32.54
N SER A 99 -21.63 -0.14 32.61
CA SER A 99 -22.27 0.54 31.47
C SER A 99 -21.41 1.67 30.88
N LEU A 100 -20.10 1.67 31.18
CA LEU A 100 -19.17 2.64 30.59
C LEU A 100 -19.06 2.38 29.09
N ASP A 101 -19.00 3.47 28.31
CA ASP A 101 -18.59 3.37 26.91
C ASP A 101 -17.08 3.07 26.82
N ASP A 102 -16.63 2.71 25.61
CA ASP A 102 -15.24 2.30 25.38
C ASP A 102 -14.24 3.40 25.77
N ALA A 103 -14.54 4.66 25.43
CA ALA A 103 -13.67 5.80 25.73
C ALA A 103 -13.52 6.00 27.24
N ARG A 104 -14.63 5.98 27.98
CA ARG A 104 -14.62 6.16 29.43
C ARG A 104 -14.03 4.96 30.15
N LEU A 105 -14.20 3.75 29.61
CA LEU A 105 -13.56 2.55 30.13
C LEU A 105 -12.04 2.66 30.03
N ILE A 106 -11.51 3.10 28.88
CA ILE A 106 -10.07 3.34 28.69
C ILE A 106 -9.55 4.40 29.68
N GLU A 107 -10.25 5.53 29.82
CA GLU A 107 -9.89 6.57 30.80
C GLU A 107 -9.86 6.00 32.23
N THR A 108 -10.85 5.19 32.59
CA THR A 108 -10.94 4.56 33.92
C THR A 108 -9.82 3.53 34.14
N LYS A 109 -9.46 2.75 33.11
CA LYS A 109 -8.30 1.84 33.12
C LYS A 109 -7.00 2.60 33.35
N ILE A 110 -6.83 3.78 32.75
CA ILE A 110 -5.64 4.63 32.96
C ILE A 110 -5.59 5.18 34.40
N GLU A 111 -6.74 5.61 34.95
CA GLU A 111 -6.80 6.23 36.27
C GLU A 111 -6.60 5.23 37.42
N LEU A 112 -7.16 4.03 37.30
CA LEU A 112 -7.26 3.06 38.39
C LEU A 112 -6.46 1.77 38.15
N GLY A 113 -6.01 1.53 36.92
CA GLY A 113 -5.51 0.24 36.45
C GLY A 113 -6.64 -0.69 35.99
N SER A 114 -6.33 -1.57 35.03
CA SER A 114 -7.30 -2.48 34.41
C SER A 114 -8.11 -3.31 35.41
N TYR A 115 -7.46 -3.96 36.37
CA TYR A 115 -8.14 -4.75 37.40
C TYR A 115 -9.20 -3.93 38.15
N ALA A 116 -8.83 -2.77 38.69
CA ALA A 116 -9.74 -1.95 39.50
C ALA A 116 -10.87 -1.36 38.65
N ALA A 117 -10.57 -0.91 37.43
CA ALA A 117 -11.56 -0.38 36.50
C ALA A 117 -12.62 -1.42 36.11
N LEU A 118 -12.20 -2.67 35.84
CA LEU A 118 -13.10 -3.73 35.41
C LEU A 118 -13.90 -4.33 36.57
N VAL A 119 -13.32 -4.41 37.77
CA VAL A 119 -14.01 -4.89 38.98
C VAL A 119 -15.04 -3.87 39.45
N GLY A 120 -14.68 -2.59 39.41
CA GLY A 120 -15.50 -1.51 39.93
C GLY A 120 -15.83 -1.72 41.42
N GLY A 121 -17.11 -1.60 41.76
CA GLY A 121 -17.60 -1.84 43.13
C GLY A 121 -17.99 -3.29 43.47
N ASN A 122 -17.77 -4.24 42.57
CA ASN A 122 -18.20 -5.63 42.79
C ASN A 122 -17.25 -6.36 43.76
N GLN A 123 -17.81 -7.18 44.64
CA GLN A 123 -17.01 -8.04 45.52
C GLN A 123 -16.64 -9.35 44.80
N LEU A 124 -15.36 -9.74 44.88
CA LEU A 124 -14.84 -10.97 44.28
C LEU A 124 -14.58 -12.04 45.35
N PRO A 125 -14.88 -13.32 45.07
CA PRO A 125 -14.47 -14.42 45.93
C PRO A 125 -12.94 -14.46 46.09
N GLN A 126 -12.45 -14.63 47.32
CA GLN A 126 -11.01 -14.59 47.63
C GLN A 126 -10.19 -15.59 46.79
N ALA A 127 -10.78 -16.73 46.42
CA ALA A 127 -10.13 -17.74 45.59
C ALA A 127 -9.73 -17.24 44.20
N ILE A 128 -10.44 -16.24 43.64
CA ILE A 128 -10.21 -15.74 42.28
C ILE A 128 -9.57 -14.34 42.22
N THR A 129 -9.52 -13.64 43.36
CA THR A 129 -8.93 -12.30 43.45
C THR A 129 -7.46 -12.27 43.01
N GLU A 130 -6.67 -13.25 43.45
CA GLU A 130 -5.25 -13.36 43.12
C GLU A 130 -4.98 -13.54 41.62
N PRO A 131 -5.54 -14.55 40.93
CA PRO A 131 -5.29 -14.71 39.50
C PRO A 131 -5.84 -13.55 38.69
N LEU A 132 -6.98 -12.95 39.04
CA LEU A 132 -7.48 -11.77 38.33
C LEU A 132 -6.55 -10.57 38.49
N ARG A 133 -5.99 -10.35 39.68
CA ARG A 133 -5.00 -9.28 39.88
C ARG A 133 -3.74 -9.50 39.05
N GLY A 134 -3.30 -10.75 38.88
CA GLY A 134 -2.14 -11.09 38.09
C GLY A 134 -2.35 -11.00 36.58
N LEU A 135 -3.49 -11.50 36.09
CA LEU A 135 -3.83 -11.51 34.67
C LEU A 135 -4.18 -10.12 34.12
N LEU A 136 -4.74 -9.24 34.96
CA LEU A 136 -5.24 -7.92 34.58
C LEU A 136 -4.27 -6.77 34.89
N LEU A 137 -2.96 -7.06 34.94
CA LEU A 137 -1.92 -6.03 35.00
C LEU A 137 -1.72 -5.41 33.62
N ASP A 138 -1.69 -4.08 33.58
CA ASP A 138 -1.53 -3.32 32.33
C ASP A 138 -0.14 -3.50 31.73
N ASP A 139 0.90 -3.50 32.56
CA ASP A 139 2.28 -3.73 32.13
C ASP A 139 2.50 -5.22 31.77
N PRO A 140 2.81 -5.53 30.50
CA PRO A 140 3.06 -6.90 30.05
C PRO A 140 4.23 -7.59 30.79
N ALA A 141 5.25 -6.86 31.25
CA ALA A 141 6.40 -7.44 31.95
C ALA A 141 6.00 -7.99 33.34
N HIS A 142 4.99 -7.38 33.96
CA HIS A 142 4.51 -7.76 35.28
C HIS A 142 3.29 -8.69 35.23
N ARG A 143 2.59 -8.76 34.08
CA ARG A 143 1.41 -9.60 33.87
C ARG A 143 1.75 -11.08 34.03
N TRP A 144 0.83 -11.84 34.60
CA TRP A 144 1.00 -13.29 34.75
C TRP A 144 1.22 -13.99 33.42
N SER A 145 2.20 -14.89 33.43
CA SER A 145 2.47 -15.84 32.36
C SER A 145 1.59 -17.09 32.48
N LEU A 146 1.66 -17.97 31.49
CA LEU A 146 1.02 -19.29 31.57
C LEU A 146 1.55 -20.10 32.76
N ASP A 147 2.84 -19.99 33.06
CA ASP A 147 3.48 -20.75 34.14
C ASP A 147 2.99 -20.27 35.51
N ASP A 148 2.81 -18.95 35.68
CA ASP A 148 2.24 -18.37 36.90
C ASP A 148 0.80 -18.88 37.12
N LEU A 149 0.00 -18.91 36.04
CA LEU A 149 -1.38 -19.39 36.07
C LEU A 149 -1.44 -20.89 36.41
N GLU A 150 -0.51 -21.71 35.92
CA GLU A 150 -0.42 -23.14 36.27
C GLU A 150 -0.04 -23.39 37.72
N GLN A 151 0.93 -22.64 38.22
CA GLN A 151 1.32 -22.72 39.62
C GLN A 151 0.10 -22.41 40.50
N TRP A 152 -0.70 -21.40 40.14
CA TRP A 152 -1.96 -21.13 40.84
C TRP A 152 -2.99 -22.26 40.70
N LEU A 153 -3.15 -22.85 39.51
CA LEU A 153 -4.07 -23.97 39.29
C LEU A 153 -3.73 -25.19 40.18
N THR A 154 -2.44 -25.45 40.39
CA THR A 154 -1.92 -26.51 41.27
C THR A 154 -1.93 -26.13 42.76
N GLY A 155 -2.40 -24.94 43.12
CA GLY A 155 -2.59 -24.49 44.51
C GLY A 155 -1.42 -23.71 45.11
N ARG A 156 -0.37 -23.43 44.34
CA ARG A 156 0.73 -22.56 44.79
C ARG A 156 0.30 -21.09 44.69
N ARG A 157 0.41 -20.36 45.81
CA ARG A 157 0.19 -18.92 45.86
C ARG A 157 1.39 -18.19 45.26
N GLN A 158 1.13 -17.09 44.57
CA GLN A 158 2.13 -16.18 44.05
C GLN A 158 2.28 -14.97 44.96
N THR A 159 3.45 -14.34 44.92
CA THR A 159 3.66 -13.05 45.58
C THR A 159 2.79 -11.99 44.90
N PRO A 160 1.89 -11.29 45.64
CA PRO A 160 1.04 -10.27 45.05
C PRO A 160 1.86 -9.15 44.40
N ARG A 161 1.69 -8.97 43.10
CA ARG A 161 2.23 -7.81 42.37
C ARG A 161 1.22 -6.67 42.46
N ARG A 162 1.70 -5.46 42.78
CA ARG A 162 0.85 -4.27 42.84
C ARG A 162 0.79 -3.62 41.46
N ALA A 163 -0.41 -3.28 41.01
CA ALA A 163 -0.56 -2.48 39.79
C ALA A 163 0.03 -1.07 40.04
N GLU A 164 1.00 -0.68 39.22
CA GLU A 164 1.54 0.67 39.23
C GLU A 164 0.77 1.54 38.23
N ILE A 165 0.25 2.67 38.71
CA ILE A 165 -0.41 3.65 37.86
C ILE A 165 0.67 4.55 37.26
N ALA A 166 1.11 4.22 36.04
CA ALA A 166 2.16 4.93 35.32
C ALA A 166 1.74 6.36 34.93
N GLY A 167 2.72 7.26 34.85
CA GLY A 167 2.57 8.60 34.28
C GLY A 167 1.85 9.62 35.17
N ARG A 168 1.74 9.39 36.48
CA ARG A 168 1.19 10.40 37.41
C ARG A 168 2.19 11.51 37.71
N THR A 169 1.72 12.76 37.69
CA THR A 169 2.54 13.95 37.96
C THR A 169 2.24 14.55 39.33
N ALA A 170 3.14 15.38 39.84
CA ALA A 170 2.99 16.03 41.15
C ALA A 170 1.82 17.02 41.14
N ARG A 171 1.80 17.93 40.17
CA ARG A 171 0.73 18.92 39.96
C ARG A 171 -0.10 18.59 38.72
N ARG A 172 -1.22 19.30 38.57
CA ARG A 172 -2.08 19.23 37.39
C ARG A 172 -1.63 20.21 36.31
N ILE A 173 -1.94 19.93 35.05
CA ILE A 173 -1.81 20.86 33.91
C ILE A 173 -3.19 21.09 33.29
N PRO A 174 -3.62 22.35 33.11
CA PRO A 174 -4.84 22.64 32.37
C PRO A 174 -4.62 22.43 30.86
N PHE A 175 -5.56 21.77 30.20
CA PHE A 175 -5.59 21.63 28.75
C PHE A 175 -7.05 21.51 28.29
N ALA A 176 -7.45 22.27 27.25
CA ALA A 176 -8.81 22.25 26.70
C ALA A 176 -9.94 22.31 27.75
N GLY A 177 -9.78 23.17 28.77
CA GLY A 177 -10.77 23.37 29.84
C GLY A 177 -10.85 22.26 30.90
N LYS A 178 -9.91 21.31 30.92
CA LYS A 178 -9.80 20.26 31.94
C LYS A 178 -8.39 20.18 32.53
N ASP A 179 -8.30 19.77 33.79
CA ASP A 179 -7.03 19.59 34.47
C ASP A 179 -6.58 18.13 34.46
N TYR A 180 -5.35 17.88 34.00
CA TYR A 180 -4.76 16.55 33.89
C TYR A 180 -3.65 16.32 34.91
N LYS A 181 -3.69 15.16 35.59
CA LYS A 181 -2.62 14.69 36.52
C LYS A 181 -1.93 13.40 36.03
N ASN A 182 -2.30 12.92 34.85
CA ASN A 182 -1.75 11.72 34.25
C ASN A 182 -1.36 12.02 32.80
N LEU A 183 -0.11 11.72 32.43
CA LEU A 183 0.45 12.01 31.11
C LEU A 183 -0.28 11.26 29.99
N ARG A 184 -0.78 10.05 30.23
CA ARG A 184 -1.55 9.29 29.24
C ARG A 184 -2.91 9.95 28.95
N LEU A 185 -3.61 10.41 29.99
CA LEU A 185 -4.87 11.14 29.82
C LEU A 185 -4.65 12.48 29.12
N LEU A 186 -3.58 13.19 29.45
CA LEU A 186 -3.18 14.41 28.75
C LEU A 186 -2.91 14.11 27.27
N ALA A 187 -2.15 13.06 26.98
CA ALA A 187 -1.83 12.67 25.61
C ALA A 187 -3.09 12.29 24.81
N MET A 188 -4.04 11.60 25.42
CA MET A 188 -5.35 11.30 24.81
C MET A 188 -6.17 12.57 24.55
N ALA A 189 -6.11 13.56 25.42
CA ALA A 189 -6.80 14.83 25.23
C ALA A 189 -6.16 15.65 24.10
N MET A 190 -4.84 15.75 24.09
CA MET A 190 -4.07 16.44 23.04
C MET A 190 -4.24 15.79 21.66
N ALA A 191 -4.46 14.47 21.60
CA ALA A 191 -4.78 13.78 20.35
C ALA A 191 -6.15 14.15 19.76
N LYS A 192 -7.09 14.63 20.59
CA LYS A 192 -8.44 15.05 20.15
C LYS A 192 -8.47 16.49 19.65
N ASP A 193 -7.57 17.34 20.14
CA ASP A 193 -7.41 18.73 19.72
C ASP A 193 -5.94 19.02 19.42
N THR A 194 -5.53 18.62 18.21
CA THR A 194 -4.13 18.72 17.76
C THR A 194 -3.69 20.17 17.56
N ALA A 195 -4.61 21.09 17.28
CA ALA A 195 -4.31 22.51 17.12
C ALA A 195 -3.93 23.14 18.47
N ALA A 196 -4.77 22.97 19.50
CA ALA A 196 -4.44 23.46 20.85
C ALA A 196 -3.22 22.73 21.43
N ALA A 197 -3.07 21.44 21.12
CA ALA A 197 -1.90 20.67 21.52
C ALA A 197 -0.60 21.22 20.92
N ASP A 198 -0.59 21.55 19.63
CA ASP A 198 0.60 22.10 18.97
C ASP A 198 0.98 23.45 19.59
N GLU A 199 0.03 24.33 19.89
CA GLU A 199 0.28 25.62 20.55
C GLU A 199 1.03 25.48 21.88
N VAL A 200 0.53 24.62 22.78
CA VAL A 200 1.13 24.32 24.10
C VAL A 200 2.48 23.59 24.00
N ILE A 201 2.74 22.93 22.86
CA ILE A 201 4.03 22.29 22.57
C ILE A 201 5.02 23.33 22.02
N GLN A 202 4.56 24.30 21.22
CA GLN A 202 5.44 25.29 20.59
C GLN A 202 5.95 26.32 21.60
N ASP A 203 5.07 26.78 22.50
CA ASP A 203 5.36 27.86 23.44
C ASP A 203 6.30 27.45 24.60
N GLY A 204 6.61 26.16 24.73
CA GLY A 204 7.49 25.61 25.76
C GLY A 204 6.79 25.33 27.10
N THR A 205 5.48 25.60 27.20
CA THR A 205 4.70 25.44 28.43
C THR A 205 4.72 23.99 28.92
N LEU A 206 4.65 23.02 27.99
CA LEU A 206 4.64 21.61 28.32
C LEU A 206 5.96 21.15 28.97
N GLU A 207 7.09 21.52 28.39
CA GLU A 207 8.44 21.14 28.83
C GLU A 207 8.78 21.75 30.18
N ASP A 208 8.48 23.04 30.34
CA ASP A 208 8.64 23.77 31.60
C ASP A 208 7.84 23.11 32.73
N TRP A 209 6.61 22.68 32.43
CA TRP A 209 5.78 21.99 33.39
C TRP A 209 6.29 20.58 33.68
N LEU A 210 6.67 19.82 32.65
CA LEU A 210 7.19 18.46 32.80
C LEU A 210 8.48 18.42 33.62
N GLY A 211 9.42 19.33 33.37
CA GLY A 211 10.68 19.41 34.09
C GLY A 211 10.52 19.69 35.59
N ARG A 212 9.40 20.31 36.00
CA ARG A 212 9.10 20.61 37.42
C ARG A 212 8.20 19.58 38.10
N ASN A 213 7.41 18.81 37.34
CA ASN A 213 6.30 18.03 37.89
C ASN A 213 6.28 16.55 37.51
N SER A 214 7.13 16.13 36.56
CA SER A 214 7.30 14.71 36.25
C SER A 214 8.26 14.05 37.23
N GLY A 215 8.13 12.73 37.42
CA GLY A 215 9.12 11.93 38.16
C GLY A 215 10.27 11.42 37.28
N ASP A 216 10.34 11.86 36.02
CA ASP A 216 11.32 11.42 35.03
C ASP A 216 12.09 12.65 34.53
N ASP A 217 13.26 12.89 35.12
CA ASP A 217 14.08 14.07 34.87
C ASP A 217 14.46 14.24 33.38
N GLY A 218 14.41 13.17 32.57
CA GLY A 218 14.73 13.19 31.15
C GLY A 218 13.55 13.50 30.22
N ILE A 219 12.31 13.51 30.71
CA ILE A 219 11.13 13.59 29.82
C ILE A 219 11.05 14.91 29.05
N ALA A 220 11.39 16.04 29.69
CA ALA A 220 11.37 17.34 29.04
C ALA A 220 12.38 17.41 27.88
N HIS A 221 13.56 16.82 28.05
CA HIS A 221 14.57 16.71 26.99
C HIS A 221 14.09 15.87 25.81
N ARG A 222 13.44 14.73 26.09
CA ARG A 222 12.88 13.86 25.04
C ARG A 222 11.72 14.53 24.28
N VAL A 223 10.92 15.37 24.94
CA VAL A 223 9.88 16.18 24.27
C VAL A 223 10.52 17.20 23.32
N GLU A 224 11.59 17.88 23.73
CA GLU A 224 12.33 18.79 22.85
C GLU A 224 12.95 18.08 21.63
N GLU A 225 13.51 16.89 21.83
CA GLU A 225 14.02 16.06 20.73
C GLU A 225 12.89 15.62 19.77
N ALA A 226 11.74 15.22 20.32
CA ALA A 226 10.56 14.86 19.54
C ALA A 226 10.06 16.04 18.68
N LYS A 227 10.05 17.27 19.23
CA LYS A 227 9.72 18.50 18.49
C LYS A 227 10.69 18.75 17.35
N ARG A 228 12.00 18.72 17.63
CA ARG A 228 13.04 18.98 16.63
C ARG A 228 12.98 17.98 15.49
N SER A 229 12.81 16.70 15.82
CA SER A 229 12.77 15.63 14.83
C SER A 229 11.52 15.68 13.94
N ALA A 230 10.42 16.28 14.40
CA ALA A 230 9.21 16.50 13.58
C ALA A 230 9.47 17.43 12.37
N SER A 231 10.40 18.39 12.50
CA SER A 231 10.73 19.36 11.46
C SER A 231 11.53 18.78 10.30
N VAL A 232 12.23 17.65 10.50
CA VAL A 232 13.08 17.01 9.50
C VAL A 232 12.31 16.01 8.64
N GLY A 233 11.19 15.48 9.13
CA GLY A 233 10.40 14.46 8.45
C GLY A 233 9.70 14.96 7.18
N LYS A 234 9.32 14.01 6.30
CA LYS A 234 8.40 14.22 5.16
C LYS A 234 6.98 13.72 5.50
N GLY A 235 5.99 13.98 4.64
CA GLY A 235 4.61 13.50 4.83
C GLY A 235 3.77 14.31 5.83
N GLY A 236 2.53 14.63 5.48
CA GLY A 236 1.57 15.27 6.40
C GLY A 236 1.90 16.70 6.84
N VAL A 237 1.01 17.27 7.66
CA VAL A 237 1.18 18.62 8.24
C VAL A 237 2.18 18.59 9.40
N LEU A 238 3.04 19.61 9.52
CA LEU A 238 4.07 19.69 10.57
C LEU A 238 3.47 19.63 11.99
N ALA A 239 2.39 20.37 12.25
CA ALA A 239 1.71 20.40 13.55
C ALA A 239 1.26 18.99 13.98
N GLU A 240 0.56 18.28 13.09
CA GLU A 240 0.10 16.90 13.33
C GLU A 240 1.27 15.97 13.68
N ARG A 241 2.37 16.01 12.90
CA ARG A 241 3.55 15.19 13.18
C ARG A 241 4.21 15.52 14.50
N ARG A 242 4.30 16.81 14.83
CA ARG A 242 4.91 17.28 16.08
C ARG A 242 4.13 16.79 17.28
N VAL A 243 2.80 17.00 17.25
CA VAL A 243 1.88 16.47 18.27
C VAL A 243 2.08 14.97 18.38
N SER A 244 1.94 14.20 17.29
CA SER A 244 2.10 12.74 17.32
C SER A 244 3.40 12.27 17.98
N ARG A 245 4.54 12.88 17.65
CA ARG A 245 5.85 12.51 18.24
C ARG A 245 5.92 12.83 19.73
N VAL A 246 5.40 13.99 20.15
CA VAL A 246 5.33 14.35 21.57
C VAL A 246 4.42 13.38 22.33
N LEU A 247 3.28 13.00 21.76
CA LEU A 247 2.36 12.03 22.40
C LEU A 247 3.02 10.67 22.66
N MET A 248 3.93 10.23 21.78
CA MET A 248 4.69 8.98 21.98
C MET A 248 5.67 9.07 23.14
N VAL A 249 6.19 10.26 23.45
CA VAL A 249 7.04 10.48 24.62
C VAL A 249 6.21 10.51 25.90
N LEU A 250 5.02 11.13 25.86
CA LEU A 250 4.11 11.21 27.00
C LEU A 250 3.48 9.86 27.37
N ASP A 251 3.19 9.03 26.37
CA ASP A 251 2.64 7.69 26.54
C ASP A 251 3.31 6.68 25.59
N PRO A 252 4.50 6.15 25.96
CA PRO A 252 5.25 5.22 25.10
C PRO A 252 4.51 3.92 24.77
N GLN A 253 3.56 3.51 25.63
CA GLN A 253 2.79 2.28 25.44
C GLN A 253 1.53 2.48 24.61
N ALA A 254 1.22 3.72 24.20
CA ALA A 254 0.09 4.00 23.33
C ALA A 254 0.38 3.66 21.88
N PRO A 255 -0.67 3.40 21.08
CA PRO A 255 -0.56 3.37 19.63
C PRO A 255 -0.13 4.74 19.08
N VAL A 256 0.42 4.73 17.87
CA VAL A 256 0.66 5.94 17.07
C VAL A 256 -0.69 6.63 16.82
N ARG A 257 -0.79 7.90 17.23
CA ARG A 257 -1.97 8.74 17.03
C ARG A 257 -1.70 9.79 15.97
N TYR A 258 -2.54 9.89 14.95
CA TYR A 258 -2.37 10.85 13.85
C TYR A 258 -3.72 11.15 13.20
N ARG A 259 -4.14 12.42 13.13
CA ARG A 259 -5.40 12.86 12.49
C ARG A 259 -6.63 12.01 12.84
N GLY A 260 -6.81 11.70 14.12
CA GLY A 260 -7.92 10.89 14.63
C GLY A 260 -7.75 9.36 14.48
N LEU A 261 -6.71 8.89 13.79
CA LEU A 261 -6.34 7.48 13.78
C LEU A 261 -5.52 7.13 15.03
N ALA A 262 -5.69 5.90 15.50
CA ALA A 262 -4.86 5.27 16.52
C ALA A 262 -4.50 3.86 16.05
N VAL A 263 -3.22 3.63 15.73
CA VAL A 263 -2.71 2.36 15.20
C VAL A 263 -1.40 1.99 15.88
N THR A 264 -1.22 0.74 16.27
CA THR A 264 0.09 0.25 16.71
C THR A 264 1.00 0.12 15.48
N ALA A 265 2.32 0.16 15.67
CA ALA A 265 3.26 -0.01 14.56
C ALA A 265 3.01 -1.34 13.82
N GLU A 266 2.80 -2.43 14.57
CA GLU A 266 2.46 -3.74 14.00
C GLU A 266 1.04 -3.81 13.40
N GLY A 267 0.16 -2.89 13.78
CA GLY A 267 -1.22 -2.80 13.31
C GLY A 267 -1.41 -2.08 11.99
N ILE A 268 -0.37 -1.42 11.46
CA ILE A 268 -0.48 -0.63 10.22
C ILE A 268 -0.90 -1.48 9.03
N GLY A 269 -0.44 -2.73 8.92
CA GLY A 269 -0.84 -3.65 7.85
C GLY A 269 -2.35 -3.93 7.85
N GLY A 270 -2.90 -4.27 9.03
CA GLY A 270 -4.34 -4.50 9.21
C GLY A 270 -5.16 -3.23 8.96
N ALA A 271 -4.68 -2.08 9.43
CA ALA A 271 -5.33 -0.80 9.18
C ALA A 271 -5.33 -0.43 7.69
N LEU A 272 -4.24 -0.69 6.95
CA LEU A 272 -4.20 -0.50 5.50
C LEU A 272 -5.19 -1.43 4.79
N ALA A 273 -5.29 -2.69 5.21
CA ALA A 273 -6.22 -3.65 4.62
C ALA A 273 -7.68 -3.17 4.74
N GLU A 274 -8.07 -2.69 5.94
CA GLU A 274 -9.40 -2.10 6.16
C GLU A 274 -9.59 -0.79 5.37
N ALA A 275 -8.57 0.06 5.33
CA ALA A 275 -8.60 1.31 4.60
C ALA A 275 -8.85 1.11 3.10
N PHE A 276 -8.16 0.16 2.47
CA PHE A 276 -8.37 -0.19 1.06
C PHE A 276 -9.72 -0.88 0.82
N ALA A 277 -10.18 -1.73 1.75
CA ALA A 277 -11.49 -2.38 1.63
C ALA A 277 -12.66 -1.38 1.73
N THR A 278 -12.52 -0.34 2.56
CA THR A 278 -13.57 0.66 2.82
C THR A 278 -13.42 1.95 2.01
N GLY A 279 -12.26 2.17 1.39
CA GLY A 279 -11.93 3.41 0.66
C GLY A 279 -11.75 4.62 1.58
N ARG A 280 -11.33 4.42 2.83
CA ARG A 280 -11.19 5.47 3.86
C ARG A 280 -9.80 5.43 4.49
N ALA A 281 -9.31 6.56 4.98
CA ALA A 281 -8.09 6.65 5.80
C ALA A 281 -6.76 6.21 5.14
N THR A 282 -6.75 5.85 3.84
CA THR A 282 -5.53 5.40 3.14
C THR A 282 -4.46 6.49 3.09
N GLN A 283 -4.87 7.74 2.92
CA GLN A 283 -3.95 8.89 2.87
C GLN A 283 -3.29 9.14 4.22
N GLU A 284 -4.07 9.11 5.31
CA GLU A 284 -3.58 9.31 6.66
C GLU A 284 -2.61 8.18 7.08
N LEU A 285 -2.90 6.92 6.72
CA LEU A 285 -1.97 5.80 6.95
C LEU A 285 -0.68 5.93 6.12
N ALA A 286 -0.77 6.39 4.87
CA ALA A 286 0.40 6.70 4.06
C ALA A 286 1.23 7.83 4.68
N GLU A 287 0.59 8.87 5.21
CA GLU A 287 1.25 9.97 5.94
C GLU A 287 1.96 9.47 7.21
N ILE A 288 1.36 8.54 7.98
CA ILE A 288 1.99 7.91 9.16
C ILE A 288 3.31 7.24 8.78
N ILE A 289 3.32 6.48 7.68
CA ILE A 289 4.52 5.77 7.18
C ILE A 289 5.55 6.77 6.65
N ALA A 290 5.13 7.74 5.81
CA ALA A 290 6.00 8.74 5.22
C ALA A 290 6.65 9.66 6.27
N ALA A 291 5.94 9.97 7.35
CA ALA A 291 6.43 10.75 8.48
C ALA A 291 7.30 9.96 9.46
N GLN A 292 7.52 8.67 9.18
CA GLN A 292 8.28 7.74 10.01
C GLN A 292 7.79 7.77 11.47
N LEU A 293 6.48 7.87 11.68
CA LEU A 293 5.89 7.85 13.02
C LEU A 293 6.12 6.51 13.75
N PRO A 294 6.07 5.34 13.08
CA PRO A 294 6.45 4.08 13.73
C PRO A 294 7.91 4.05 14.19
N MET A 295 8.83 4.66 13.44
CA MET A 295 10.24 4.82 13.87
C MET A 295 10.35 5.69 15.11
N ALA A 296 9.63 6.82 15.12
CA ALA A 296 9.60 7.70 16.29
C ALA A 296 9.02 6.98 17.52
N TRP A 297 7.99 6.15 17.32
CA TRP A 297 7.41 5.32 18.38
C TRP A 297 8.41 4.29 18.93
N VAL A 298 9.18 3.64 18.04
CA VAL A 298 10.27 2.74 18.43
C VAL A 298 11.32 3.47 19.27
N ASN A 299 11.75 4.65 18.84
CA ASN A 299 12.74 5.44 19.57
C ASN A 299 12.24 5.96 20.93
N ALA A 300 10.92 6.08 21.10
CA ALA A 300 10.31 6.46 22.37
C ALA A 300 10.24 5.30 23.38
N GLN A 301 10.50 4.05 22.96
CA GLN A 301 10.51 2.90 23.86
C GLN A 301 11.72 2.93 24.79
N GLN A 302 11.49 2.76 26.09
CA GLN A 302 12.56 2.73 27.09
C GLN A 302 13.25 1.36 27.20
N ALA A 303 12.56 0.30 26.77
CA ALA A 303 13.09 -1.06 26.82
C ALA A 303 13.89 -1.39 25.57
N ALA A 304 15.05 -2.01 25.73
CA ALA A 304 15.81 -2.57 24.63
C ALA A 304 15.19 -3.89 24.17
N ASP A 305 14.39 -3.84 23.11
CA ASP A 305 13.84 -5.04 22.45
C ASP A 305 14.44 -5.17 21.03
N PRO A 306 15.11 -6.28 20.70
CA PRO A 306 15.64 -6.53 19.35
C PRO A 306 14.58 -6.42 18.24
N ARG A 307 13.31 -6.68 18.55
CA ARG A 307 12.19 -6.54 17.60
C ARG A 307 12.04 -5.10 17.11
N PHE A 308 12.39 -4.12 17.94
CA PHE A 308 12.32 -2.71 17.57
C PHE A 308 13.32 -2.34 16.47
N ALA A 309 14.52 -2.93 16.46
CA ALA A 309 15.49 -2.70 15.40
C ALA A 309 15.03 -3.27 14.04
N ALA A 310 14.43 -4.47 14.05
CA ALA A 310 13.85 -5.06 12.84
C ALA A 310 12.66 -4.24 12.31
N MET A 311 11.77 -3.82 13.20
CA MET A 311 10.65 -2.93 12.89
C MET A 311 11.15 -1.61 12.31
N ALA A 312 12.24 -1.08 12.87
CA ALA A 312 12.81 0.16 12.41
C ALA A 312 13.31 0.07 10.95
N GLY A 313 14.11 -0.96 10.64
CA GLY A 313 14.56 -1.22 9.26
C GLY A 313 13.40 -1.44 8.29
N GLN A 314 12.32 -2.10 8.72
CA GLN A 314 11.13 -2.30 7.91
C GLN A 314 10.45 -0.97 7.58
N PHE A 315 10.18 -0.11 8.57
CA PHE A 315 9.50 1.17 8.32
C PHE A 315 10.35 2.18 7.56
N ASP A 316 11.67 2.12 7.65
CA ASP A 316 12.55 2.90 6.78
C ASP A 316 12.33 2.53 5.30
N LEU A 317 12.35 1.23 4.99
CA LEU A 317 12.05 0.72 3.64
C LEU A 317 10.65 1.12 3.16
N LEU A 318 9.62 0.97 4.01
CA LEU A 318 8.24 1.32 3.66
C LEU A 318 8.08 2.82 3.40
N SER A 319 8.79 3.68 4.13
CA SER A 319 8.76 5.12 3.88
C SER A 319 9.30 5.50 2.50
N GLY A 320 10.30 4.76 2.02
CA GLY A 320 10.77 4.86 0.64
C GLY A 320 9.70 4.47 -0.38
N PHE A 321 8.92 3.42 -0.11
CA PHE A 321 7.85 2.99 -1.00
C PHE A 321 6.70 4.00 -1.10
N VAL A 322 6.27 4.59 0.01
CA VAL A 322 5.20 5.61 -0.01
C VAL A 322 5.66 6.89 -0.72
N GLY A 323 6.95 7.23 -0.63
CA GLY A 323 7.50 8.40 -1.30
C GLY A 323 7.52 8.31 -2.83
N GLU A 324 7.38 7.11 -3.39
CA GLU A 324 7.41 6.87 -4.83
C GLU A 324 5.99 6.63 -5.40
N THR A 325 5.61 7.40 -6.43
CA THR A 325 4.26 7.37 -7.02
C THR A 325 4.12 6.40 -8.18
N SER A 326 5.22 5.82 -8.66
CA SER A 326 5.27 4.89 -9.78
C SER A 326 4.52 3.57 -9.46
N LEU A 327 4.20 2.79 -10.50
CA LEU A 327 3.56 1.49 -10.33
C LEU A 327 4.51 0.53 -9.60
N GLY A 328 3.98 -0.22 -8.63
CA GLY A 328 4.77 -1.13 -7.79
C GLY A 328 5.17 -0.55 -6.44
N TYR A 329 4.86 0.74 -6.22
CA TYR A 329 5.14 1.51 -5.01
C TYR A 329 3.85 2.09 -4.42
N GLY A 330 3.96 2.98 -3.42
CA GLY A 330 2.84 3.58 -2.72
C GLY A 330 2.31 2.75 -1.54
N ALA A 331 1.18 3.18 -0.99
CA ALA A 331 0.53 2.52 0.14
C ALA A 331 0.07 1.09 -0.19
N GLU A 332 -0.25 0.82 -1.47
CA GLU A 332 -0.56 -0.51 -1.97
C GLU A 332 0.62 -1.46 -1.77
N ARG A 333 1.86 -0.99 -2.02
CA ARG A 333 3.05 -1.80 -1.77
C ARG A 333 3.25 -2.05 -0.29
N CYS A 334 3.05 -1.04 0.56
CA CYS A 334 3.16 -1.20 2.00
C CYS A 334 2.15 -2.21 2.56
N LEU A 335 0.93 -2.25 2.03
CA LEU A 335 -0.08 -3.25 2.41
C LEU A 335 0.46 -4.67 2.25
N TYR A 336 0.98 -5.01 1.06
CA TYR A 336 1.43 -6.39 0.79
C TYR A 336 2.74 -6.75 1.50
N GLU A 337 3.60 -5.77 1.79
CA GLU A 337 4.80 -5.98 2.61
C GLU A 337 4.48 -6.24 4.08
N LEU A 338 3.50 -5.51 4.63
CA LEU A 338 3.06 -5.67 6.02
C LEU A 338 2.08 -6.84 6.19
N SER A 339 1.46 -7.32 5.11
CA SER A 339 0.50 -8.42 5.14
C SER A 339 0.74 -9.37 3.97
N PRO A 340 1.76 -10.25 4.04
CA PRO A 340 2.13 -11.15 2.95
C PRO A 340 1.06 -12.17 2.54
N SER A 341 0.10 -12.44 3.42
CA SER A 341 -1.05 -13.31 3.16
C SER A 341 -2.28 -12.57 2.63
N MET A 342 -2.18 -11.25 2.42
CA MET A 342 -3.28 -10.44 1.91
C MET A 342 -3.52 -10.76 0.43
N PRO A 343 -4.75 -11.13 0.04
CA PRO A 343 -5.08 -11.28 -1.37
C PRO A 343 -4.91 -9.96 -2.13
N CYS A 344 -4.60 -10.01 -3.42
CA CYS A 344 -4.52 -8.80 -4.22
C CYS A 344 -5.86 -8.04 -4.19
N ALA A 345 -5.84 -6.81 -3.67
CA ALA A 345 -7.01 -5.94 -3.51
C ALA A 345 -7.33 -5.11 -4.78
N GLY A 346 -6.74 -5.49 -5.92
CA GLY A 346 -6.95 -4.80 -7.19
C GLY A 346 -8.41 -4.86 -7.65
N PRO A 347 -9.02 -3.74 -8.10
CA PRO A 347 -10.39 -3.73 -8.61
C PRO A 347 -10.64 -4.76 -9.72
N LEU A 348 -9.63 -5.06 -10.53
CA LEU A 348 -9.63 -6.09 -11.57
C LEU A 348 -9.95 -7.49 -11.05
N LEU A 349 -9.61 -7.78 -9.79
CA LEU A 349 -9.66 -9.11 -9.20
C LEU A 349 -10.79 -9.26 -8.18
N ARG A 350 -11.74 -8.32 -8.15
CA ARG A 350 -12.84 -8.32 -7.19
C ARG A 350 -13.60 -9.65 -7.22
N GLY A 351 -13.82 -10.23 -6.04
CA GLY A 351 -14.50 -11.52 -5.89
C GLY A 351 -13.59 -12.74 -6.09
N ARG A 352 -12.28 -12.54 -6.33
CA ARG A 352 -11.28 -13.61 -6.43
C ARG A 352 -10.28 -13.49 -5.28
N VAL A 353 -9.81 -14.63 -4.78
CA VAL A 353 -8.78 -14.70 -3.73
C VAL A 353 -7.46 -15.04 -4.39
N ILE A 354 -6.62 -14.02 -4.62
CA ILE A 354 -5.33 -14.16 -5.31
C ILE A 354 -4.19 -14.00 -4.30
N LEU A 355 -3.56 -15.10 -3.93
CA LEU A 355 -2.52 -15.13 -2.88
C LEU A 355 -1.08 -15.17 -3.43
N ASP A 356 -0.92 -15.50 -4.72
CA ASP A 356 0.39 -15.50 -5.35
C ASP A 356 0.35 -15.02 -6.82
N ALA A 357 1.54 -14.87 -7.41
CA ALA A 357 1.72 -14.39 -8.77
C ALA A 357 1.28 -15.40 -9.84
N SER A 358 1.24 -16.70 -9.53
CA SER A 358 0.74 -17.74 -10.44
C SER A 358 -0.76 -17.62 -10.61
N ASP A 359 -1.47 -17.52 -9.48
CA ASP A 359 -2.92 -17.36 -9.44
C ASP A 359 -3.35 -16.02 -10.04
N LEU A 360 -2.54 -14.97 -9.87
CA LEU A 360 -2.77 -13.69 -10.54
C LEU A 360 -2.79 -13.82 -12.06
N LEU A 361 -1.78 -14.47 -12.66
CA LEU A 361 -1.72 -14.60 -14.12
C LEU A 361 -2.85 -15.48 -14.67
N ARG A 362 -3.25 -16.53 -13.94
CA ARG A 362 -4.43 -17.34 -14.29
C ARG A 362 -5.72 -16.54 -14.20
N ALA A 363 -5.87 -15.71 -13.17
CA ALA A 363 -7.04 -14.83 -13.05
C ALA A 363 -7.10 -13.79 -14.17
N LEU A 364 -5.95 -13.24 -14.58
CA LEU A 364 -5.87 -12.32 -15.71
C LEU A 364 -6.21 -13.00 -17.04
N GLU A 365 -5.86 -14.27 -17.22
CA GLU A 365 -6.28 -15.09 -18.38
C GLU A 365 -7.80 -15.25 -18.43
N ASP A 366 -8.43 -15.60 -17.31
CA ASP A 366 -9.89 -15.70 -17.21
C ASP A 366 -10.57 -14.36 -17.53
N ILE A 367 -10.08 -13.27 -16.95
CA ILE A 367 -10.60 -11.91 -17.17
C ILE A 367 -10.44 -11.52 -18.64
N ALA A 368 -9.32 -11.88 -19.26
CA ALA A 368 -9.06 -11.58 -20.67
C ALA A 368 -10.03 -12.30 -21.61
N GLY A 369 -10.57 -13.45 -21.21
CA GLY A 369 -11.61 -14.19 -21.95
C GLY A 369 -13.04 -13.68 -21.72
N GLY A 370 -13.25 -12.77 -20.76
CA GLY A 370 -14.57 -12.21 -20.43
C GLY A 370 -15.08 -11.16 -21.43
N ALA A 371 -16.38 -10.88 -21.37
CA ALA A 371 -17.03 -9.89 -22.23
C ALA A 371 -16.69 -8.43 -21.86
N GLU A 372 -16.54 -8.16 -20.55
CA GLU A 372 -16.16 -6.84 -20.03
C GLU A 372 -14.73 -6.88 -19.49
N ARG A 373 -13.78 -6.48 -20.34
CA ARG A 373 -12.36 -6.44 -20.00
C ARG A 373 -11.90 -4.98 -19.87
N PRO A 374 -11.21 -4.60 -18.78
CA PRO A 374 -10.64 -3.26 -18.66
C PRO A 374 -9.58 -2.96 -19.71
N LYS A 375 -9.18 -1.69 -19.80
CA LYS A 375 -8.19 -1.27 -20.80
C LYS A 375 -6.84 -1.95 -20.56
N GLU A 376 -6.33 -1.90 -19.34
CA GLU A 376 -4.99 -2.40 -19.01
C GLU A 376 -5.05 -3.56 -18.00
N PRO A 377 -4.17 -4.57 -18.14
CA PRO A 377 -4.14 -5.75 -17.29
C PRO A 377 -3.44 -5.55 -15.94
N MET A 378 -2.92 -4.35 -15.68
CA MET A 378 -2.17 -4.06 -14.46
C MET A 378 -2.58 -2.71 -13.89
N ASP A 379 -3.22 -2.75 -12.73
CA ASP A 379 -3.48 -1.58 -11.90
C ASP A 379 -2.39 -1.39 -10.83
N ARG A 380 -2.54 -0.37 -9.98
CA ARG A 380 -1.59 -0.06 -8.89
C ARG A 380 -1.45 -1.21 -7.90
N HIS A 381 -2.54 -1.90 -7.58
CA HIS A 381 -2.53 -3.02 -6.65
C HIS A 381 -1.87 -4.26 -7.25
N ILE A 382 -2.12 -4.58 -8.52
CA ILE A 382 -1.47 -5.70 -9.22
C ILE A 382 0.03 -5.47 -9.29
N ALA A 383 0.45 -4.25 -9.68
CA ALA A 383 1.86 -3.89 -9.73
C ALA A 383 2.53 -3.99 -8.35
N ALA A 384 1.90 -3.44 -7.31
CA ALA A 384 2.39 -3.48 -5.94
C ALA A 384 2.46 -4.91 -5.38
N PHE A 385 1.45 -5.74 -5.66
CA PHE A 385 1.37 -7.14 -5.25
C PHE A 385 2.47 -7.96 -5.91
N LEU A 386 2.63 -7.87 -7.23
CA LEU A 386 3.70 -8.53 -7.95
C LEU A 386 5.06 -8.11 -7.43
N MET A 387 5.24 -6.81 -7.20
CA MET A 387 6.49 -6.31 -6.69
C MET A 387 6.74 -6.80 -5.25
N ALA A 388 5.73 -6.96 -4.38
CA ALA A 388 5.90 -7.51 -3.02
C ALA A 388 6.29 -8.99 -3.02
N HIS A 389 5.71 -9.79 -3.91
CA HIS A 389 5.96 -11.23 -3.98
C HIS A 389 7.15 -11.61 -4.85
N GLN A 390 7.49 -10.80 -5.87
CA GLN A 390 8.45 -11.15 -6.93
C GLN A 390 9.48 -10.05 -7.24
N ALA A 391 9.74 -9.12 -6.31
CA ALA A 391 10.66 -7.98 -6.51
C ALA A 391 11.98 -8.38 -7.21
N ARG A 392 12.60 -9.48 -6.79
CA ARG A 392 13.91 -9.94 -7.32
C ARG A 392 13.86 -10.27 -8.81
N LEU A 393 12.70 -10.72 -9.31
CA LEU A 393 12.53 -11.13 -10.70
C LEU A 393 12.17 -9.95 -11.60
N ILE A 394 11.30 -9.06 -11.13
CA ILE A 394 10.64 -8.06 -11.99
C ILE A 394 11.09 -6.62 -11.74
N ARG A 395 12.01 -6.35 -10.80
CA ARG A 395 12.47 -4.98 -10.51
C ARG A 395 12.91 -4.22 -11.76
N GLY A 396 13.71 -4.85 -12.62
CA GLY A 396 14.20 -4.23 -13.86
C GLY A 396 13.06 -3.77 -14.79
N PRO A 397 12.18 -4.68 -15.25
CA PRO A 397 11.02 -4.30 -16.06
C PRO A 397 10.07 -3.30 -15.38
N MET A 398 9.92 -3.37 -14.05
CA MET A 398 9.10 -2.41 -13.31
C MET A 398 9.71 -1.01 -13.28
N SER A 399 11.05 -0.89 -13.20
CA SER A 399 11.74 0.39 -13.37
C SER A 399 11.52 0.96 -14.77
N LEU A 400 11.60 0.13 -15.82
CA LEU A 400 11.29 0.56 -17.20
C LEU A 400 9.84 1.04 -17.33
N LEU A 401 8.90 0.38 -16.64
CA LEU A 401 7.50 0.80 -16.62
C LEU A 401 7.29 2.14 -15.90
N ALA A 402 8.06 2.40 -14.84
CA ALA A 402 8.02 3.66 -14.10
C ALA A 402 8.57 4.84 -14.93
N GLU A 403 9.62 4.58 -15.72
CA GLU A 403 10.25 5.57 -16.62
C GLU A 403 9.48 5.77 -17.93
N ALA A 404 8.57 4.85 -18.27
CA ALA A 404 7.85 4.86 -19.52
C ALA A 404 6.98 6.12 -19.69
N SER A 405 7.28 6.89 -20.73
CA SER A 405 6.61 8.15 -21.07
C SER A 405 5.51 7.95 -22.11
N THR A 406 5.60 6.88 -22.90
CA THR A 406 4.66 6.56 -23.97
C THR A 406 3.84 5.30 -23.67
N LEU A 407 2.65 5.19 -24.26
CA LEU A 407 1.84 3.97 -24.17
C LEU A 407 2.58 2.73 -24.70
N HIS A 408 3.46 2.92 -25.68
CA HIS A 408 4.32 1.88 -26.25
C HIS A 408 5.29 1.31 -25.21
N GLU A 409 6.08 2.18 -24.57
CA GLU A 409 7.04 1.79 -23.53
C GLU A 409 6.34 1.11 -22.37
N ARG A 410 5.18 1.63 -21.96
CA ARG A 410 4.35 1.03 -20.90
C ARG A 410 3.87 -0.38 -21.26
N CYS A 411 3.44 -0.58 -22.51
CA CYS A 411 3.00 -1.88 -22.99
C CYS A 411 4.15 -2.89 -23.02
N ILE A 412 5.32 -2.50 -23.56
CA ILE A 412 6.51 -3.36 -23.58
C ILE A 412 6.93 -3.75 -22.17
N ALA A 413 7.00 -2.78 -21.25
CA ALA A 413 7.42 -3.04 -19.88
C ALA A 413 6.41 -3.95 -19.16
N THR A 414 5.10 -3.77 -19.40
CA THR A 414 4.05 -4.66 -18.89
C THR A 414 4.18 -6.09 -19.43
N ILE A 415 4.43 -6.26 -20.73
CA ILE A 415 4.68 -7.57 -21.34
C ILE A 415 5.93 -8.21 -20.69
N ALA A 416 7.01 -7.45 -20.51
CA ALA A 416 8.24 -7.95 -19.90
C ALA A 416 8.04 -8.40 -18.44
N VAL A 417 7.23 -7.67 -17.66
CA VAL A 417 6.87 -8.09 -16.29
C VAL A 417 6.18 -9.44 -16.31
N PHE A 418 5.09 -9.58 -17.06
CA PHE A 418 4.33 -10.83 -17.10
C PHE A 418 5.09 -11.98 -17.77
N GLU A 419 5.91 -11.70 -18.79
CA GLU A 419 6.81 -12.69 -19.39
C GLU A 419 7.74 -13.30 -18.36
N ILE A 420 8.41 -12.47 -17.55
CA ILE A 420 9.32 -12.97 -16.52
C ILE A 420 8.55 -13.82 -15.52
N VAL A 421 7.36 -13.39 -15.09
CA VAL A 421 6.53 -14.15 -14.14
C VAL A 421 6.10 -15.49 -14.75
N GLN A 422 5.55 -15.50 -15.96
CA GLN A 422 5.12 -16.73 -16.65
C GLN A 422 6.26 -17.73 -16.79
N ARG A 423 7.43 -17.27 -17.25
CA ARG A 423 8.59 -18.12 -17.48
C ARG A 423 9.23 -18.62 -16.18
N ARG A 424 9.34 -17.76 -15.15
CA ARG A 424 10.02 -18.11 -13.89
C ARG A 424 9.17 -19.01 -13.01
N LEU A 425 7.85 -18.94 -13.14
CA LEU A 425 6.90 -19.78 -12.40
C LEU A 425 6.38 -20.97 -13.21
N ASP A 426 6.94 -21.21 -14.41
CA ASP A 426 6.58 -22.32 -15.31
C ASP A 426 5.07 -22.44 -15.56
N LEU A 427 4.43 -21.29 -15.83
CA LEU A 427 2.99 -21.24 -16.05
C LEU A 427 2.63 -21.73 -17.46
N PRO A 428 1.44 -22.35 -17.62
CA PRO A 428 0.97 -22.80 -18.92
C PRO A 428 0.76 -21.62 -19.88
N PRO A 429 0.59 -21.90 -21.18
CA PRO A 429 0.18 -20.89 -22.16
C PRO A 429 -1.08 -20.11 -21.75
N LEU A 430 -1.03 -18.78 -21.89
CA LEU A 430 -2.09 -17.82 -21.55
C LEU A 430 -2.55 -17.08 -22.83
N PRO A 431 -3.27 -17.75 -23.75
CA PRO A 431 -3.63 -17.19 -25.06
C PRO A 431 -4.52 -15.95 -24.97
N GLN A 432 -5.45 -15.87 -24.02
CA GLN A 432 -6.34 -14.71 -23.90
C GLN A 432 -5.60 -13.49 -23.35
N LEU A 433 -4.72 -13.66 -22.37
CA LEU A 433 -3.86 -12.60 -21.86
C LEU A 433 -2.86 -12.15 -22.93
N CYS A 434 -2.28 -13.08 -23.68
CA CYS A 434 -1.42 -12.75 -24.82
C CYS A 434 -2.19 -11.94 -25.88
N ARG A 435 -3.44 -12.31 -26.17
CA ARG A 435 -4.31 -11.56 -27.08
C ARG A 435 -4.54 -10.14 -26.57
N TRP A 436 -4.87 -9.99 -25.28
CA TRP A 436 -5.08 -8.68 -24.65
C TRP A 436 -3.86 -7.78 -24.79
N LEU A 437 -2.68 -8.30 -24.46
CA LEU A 437 -1.42 -7.56 -24.58
C LEU A 437 -1.06 -7.25 -26.04
N ALA A 438 -1.35 -8.16 -26.97
CA ALA A 438 -1.14 -7.92 -28.40
C ALA A 438 -2.05 -6.82 -28.95
N GLU A 439 -3.32 -6.77 -28.51
CA GLU A 439 -4.26 -5.69 -28.85
C GLU A 439 -3.79 -4.35 -28.29
N LEU A 440 -3.24 -4.33 -27.06
CA LEU A 440 -2.63 -3.14 -26.47
C LEU A 440 -1.34 -2.70 -27.17
N ALA A 441 -0.60 -3.64 -27.76
CA ALA A 441 0.58 -3.36 -28.58
C ALA A 441 0.22 -2.88 -29.99
N GLY A 442 -1.04 -2.96 -30.43
CA GLY A 442 -1.48 -2.54 -31.77
C GLY A 442 -1.06 -1.12 -32.16
N PRO A 443 -1.28 -0.09 -31.32
CA PRO A 443 -0.81 1.27 -31.57
C PRO A 443 0.72 1.38 -31.72
N ALA A 444 1.50 0.51 -31.07
CA ALA A 444 2.94 0.49 -31.23
C ALA A 444 3.37 0.03 -32.62
N ILE A 445 2.69 -0.97 -33.17
CA ILE A 445 2.92 -1.40 -34.56
C ILE A 445 2.50 -0.27 -35.52
N ALA A 446 1.41 0.42 -35.23
CA ALA A 446 0.96 1.55 -36.05
C ALA A 446 1.98 2.69 -36.12
N ALA A 447 2.89 2.81 -35.14
CA ALA A 447 3.92 3.85 -35.09
C ALA A 447 5.06 3.65 -36.12
N TYR A 448 5.27 2.44 -36.64
CA TYR A 448 6.26 2.20 -37.69
C TYR A 448 5.86 2.92 -38.98
N HIS A 449 6.82 3.50 -39.70
CA HIS A 449 6.60 4.25 -40.93
C HIS A 449 6.27 3.34 -42.12
N SER A 450 6.98 2.22 -42.27
CA SER A 450 6.82 1.31 -43.40
C SER A 450 5.51 0.50 -43.34
N ARG A 451 4.69 0.61 -44.40
CA ARG A 451 3.43 -0.15 -44.50
C ARG A 451 3.66 -1.66 -44.51
N SER A 452 4.63 -2.13 -45.30
CA SER A 452 4.94 -3.57 -45.38
C SER A 452 5.44 -4.13 -44.05
N LEU A 453 6.16 -3.31 -43.28
CA LEU A 453 6.61 -3.69 -41.95
C LEU A 453 5.46 -3.78 -40.96
N ARG A 454 4.53 -2.82 -40.98
CA ARG A 454 3.31 -2.87 -40.17
C ARG A 454 2.47 -4.11 -40.48
N ASP A 455 2.25 -4.39 -41.77
CA ASP A 455 1.47 -5.55 -42.21
C ASP A 455 2.15 -6.87 -41.77
N GLY A 456 3.49 -6.94 -41.89
CA GLY A 456 4.28 -8.08 -41.44
C GLY A 456 4.25 -8.31 -39.93
N LEU A 457 4.44 -7.25 -39.13
CA LEU A 457 4.40 -7.31 -37.67
C LEU A 457 2.98 -7.62 -37.16
N GLY A 458 1.95 -7.04 -37.78
CA GLY A 458 0.55 -7.36 -37.46
C GLY A 458 0.21 -8.83 -37.71
N GLY A 459 0.66 -9.38 -38.84
CA GLY A 459 0.53 -10.81 -39.13
C GLY A 459 1.32 -11.71 -38.17
N GLN A 460 2.50 -11.28 -37.73
CA GLN A 460 3.27 -11.99 -36.70
C GLN A 460 2.57 -11.98 -35.34
N LEU A 461 2.08 -10.82 -34.87
CA LEU A 461 1.28 -10.73 -33.65
C LEU A 461 0.09 -11.69 -33.71
N GLY A 462 -0.66 -11.68 -34.81
CA GLY A 462 -1.83 -12.53 -35.02
C GLY A 462 -1.56 -14.04 -34.91
N ARG A 463 -0.33 -14.47 -35.19
CA ARG A 463 0.12 -15.87 -35.01
C ARG A 463 0.64 -16.10 -33.58
N VAL A 464 1.44 -15.17 -33.08
CA VAL A 464 2.17 -15.32 -31.82
C VAL A 464 1.25 -15.30 -30.62
N TRP A 465 0.22 -14.43 -30.58
CA TRP A 465 -0.65 -14.37 -29.41
C TRP A 465 -1.40 -15.69 -29.17
N LYS A 466 -1.68 -16.45 -30.24
CA LYS A 466 -2.37 -17.76 -30.16
C LYS A 466 -1.55 -18.83 -29.45
N THR A 467 -0.24 -18.67 -29.36
CA THR A 467 0.63 -19.63 -28.65
C THR A 467 0.47 -19.53 -27.14
N GLY A 468 -0.04 -18.41 -26.62
CA GLY A 468 -0.14 -18.14 -25.18
C GLY A 468 1.21 -17.92 -24.49
N LEU A 469 2.32 -17.79 -25.23
CA LEU A 469 3.65 -17.55 -24.67
C LEU A 469 4.00 -16.07 -24.74
N LEU A 470 4.09 -15.42 -23.58
CA LEU A 470 4.38 -13.98 -23.47
C LEU A 470 5.79 -13.63 -23.95
N GLN A 471 6.75 -14.56 -23.83
CA GLN A 471 8.10 -14.39 -24.38
C GLN A 471 8.09 -14.24 -25.91
N ALA A 472 7.25 -15.02 -26.59
CA ALA A 472 7.12 -14.92 -28.04
C ALA A 472 6.50 -13.56 -28.42
N LEU A 473 5.52 -13.08 -27.64
CA LEU A 473 4.92 -11.76 -27.82
C LEU A 473 5.95 -10.63 -27.61
N GLY A 474 6.72 -10.70 -26.52
CA GLY A 474 7.78 -9.75 -26.20
C GLY A 474 8.82 -9.63 -27.33
N GLY A 475 9.22 -10.75 -27.93
CA GLY A 475 10.15 -10.76 -29.06
C GLY A 475 9.67 -10.05 -30.33
N VAL A 476 8.35 -9.95 -30.54
CA VAL A 476 7.77 -9.22 -31.69
C VAL A 476 7.70 -7.72 -31.40
N VAL A 477 7.27 -7.36 -30.18
CA VAL A 477 7.00 -5.95 -29.83
C VAL A 477 8.29 -5.20 -29.45
N ASN A 478 9.26 -5.87 -28.83
CA ASN A 478 10.48 -5.26 -28.32
C ASN A 478 11.66 -5.42 -29.30
N ASN A 479 11.59 -4.79 -30.48
CA ASN A 479 12.65 -4.84 -31.48
C ASN A 479 13.21 -3.45 -31.84
N HIS A 480 14.11 -2.94 -30.98
CA HIS A 480 14.77 -1.64 -31.16
C HIS A 480 15.58 -1.54 -32.46
N ALA A 481 16.25 -2.62 -32.88
CA ALA A 481 17.02 -2.63 -34.11
C ALA A 481 16.13 -2.44 -35.34
N LEU A 482 14.95 -3.06 -35.35
CA LEU A 482 13.97 -2.92 -36.41
C LEU A 482 13.34 -1.53 -36.43
N ALA A 483 13.07 -0.95 -35.26
CA ALA A 483 12.59 0.43 -35.14
C ALA A 483 13.61 1.44 -35.68
N GLY A 484 14.90 1.27 -35.37
CA GLY A 484 15.97 2.10 -35.93
C GLY A 484 16.04 2.02 -37.46
N ARG A 485 16.01 0.79 -38.01
CA ARG A 485 16.03 0.58 -39.47
C ARG A 485 14.84 1.18 -40.19
N ASP A 486 13.64 1.11 -39.61
CA ASP A 486 12.44 1.71 -40.18
C ASP A 486 12.55 3.24 -40.23
N ARG A 487 13.05 3.86 -39.16
CA ARG A 487 13.30 5.31 -39.11
C ARG A 487 14.32 5.74 -40.17
N ASP A 488 15.45 5.05 -40.28
CA ASP A 488 16.47 5.36 -41.28
C ASP A 488 15.94 5.16 -42.71
N GLY A 489 15.19 4.08 -42.93
CA GLY A 489 14.52 3.81 -44.20
C GLY A 489 13.53 4.91 -44.59
N PHE A 490 12.76 5.43 -43.62
CA PHE A 490 11.84 6.53 -43.84
C PHE A 490 12.56 7.84 -44.19
N LEU A 491 13.65 8.17 -43.49
CA LEU A 491 14.47 9.34 -43.79
C LEU A 491 15.08 9.26 -45.20
N ASN A 492 15.59 8.09 -45.57
CA ASN A 492 16.13 7.84 -46.91
C ASN A 492 15.05 7.97 -48.00
N ALA A 493 13.85 7.42 -47.77
CA ALA A 493 12.73 7.55 -48.69
C ALA A 493 12.29 9.01 -48.86
N GLN A 494 12.29 9.80 -47.78
CA GLN A 494 11.95 11.23 -47.85
C GLN A 494 13.01 12.03 -48.62
N ALA A 495 14.30 11.69 -48.48
CA ALA A 495 15.37 12.30 -49.26
C ALA A 495 15.25 11.95 -50.75
N ALA A 496 15.01 10.67 -51.08
CA ALA A 496 14.81 10.21 -52.44
C ALA A 496 13.58 10.87 -53.10
N HIS A 497 12.47 10.99 -52.38
CA HIS A 497 11.26 11.66 -52.87
C HIS A 497 11.52 13.15 -53.18
N ARG A 498 12.25 13.86 -52.29
CA ARG A 498 12.65 15.25 -52.52
C ARG A 498 13.55 15.40 -53.74
N GLN A 499 14.50 14.48 -53.94
CA GLN A 499 15.37 14.48 -55.11
C GLN A 499 14.59 14.20 -56.40
N ALA A 500 13.71 13.20 -56.40
CA ALA A 500 12.85 12.89 -57.54
C ALA A 500 11.94 14.08 -57.90
N GLY A 501 11.37 14.76 -56.91
CA GLY A 501 10.59 15.98 -57.11
C GLY A 501 11.39 17.10 -57.78
N ARG A 502 12.64 17.32 -57.37
CA ARG A 502 13.54 18.29 -58.02
C ARG A 502 13.82 17.92 -59.48
N ILE A 503 14.10 16.65 -59.77
CA ILE A 503 14.36 16.17 -61.14
C ILE A 503 13.11 16.34 -62.02
N ILE A 504 11.92 16.00 -61.52
CA ILE A 504 10.66 16.18 -62.24
C ILE A 504 10.41 17.67 -62.54
N ALA A 505 10.66 18.55 -61.57
CA ALA A 505 10.53 20.00 -61.77
C ALA A 505 11.50 20.52 -62.84
N LEU A 506 12.77 20.10 -62.80
CA LEU A 506 13.78 20.44 -63.82
C LEU A 506 13.36 19.96 -65.22
N ARG A 507 12.94 18.69 -65.35
CA ARG A 507 12.51 18.11 -66.64
C ARG A 507 11.24 18.79 -67.16
N ARG A 508 10.28 19.14 -66.30
CA ARG A 508 9.11 19.94 -66.70
C ARG A 508 9.50 21.33 -67.20
N GLY A 509 10.47 21.97 -66.55
CA GLY A 509 11.04 23.25 -67.00
C GLY A 509 11.72 23.13 -68.37
N GLU A 510 12.53 22.09 -68.58
CA GLU A 510 13.19 21.81 -69.85
C GLU A 510 12.17 21.54 -70.97
N LEU A 511 11.14 20.74 -70.70
CA LEU A 511 10.06 20.47 -71.66
C LEU A 511 9.26 21.73 -72.02
N ARG A 512 8.97 22.60 -71.05
CA ARG A 512 8.34 23.91 -71.32
C ARG A 512 9.21 24.76 -72.23
N ARG A 513 10.50 24.88 -71.92
CA ARG A 513 11.46 25.65 -72.73
C ARG A 513 11.61 25.08 -74.15
N ARG A 514 11.66 23.75 -74.30
CA ARG A 514 11.68 23.09 -75.61
C ARG A 514 10.40 23.36 -76.41
N ARG A 515 9.23 23.39 -75.76
CA ARG A 515 7.94 23.71 -76.39
C ARG A 515 7.88 25.17 -76.84
N GLU A 516 8.40 26.10 -76.04
CA GLU A 516 8.53 27.50 -76.42
C GLU A 516 9.47 27.67 -77.62
N LEU A 517 10.64 27.02 -77.58
CA LEU A 517 11.59 27.03 -78.70
C LEU A 517 11.02 26.41 -79.98
N SER A 518 10.27 25.30 -79.89
CA SER A 518 9.64 24.69 -81.06
C SER A 518 8.52 25.55 -81.65
N VAL A 519 7.77 26.29 -80.82
CA VAL A 519 6.77 27.27 -81.29
C VAL A 519 7.47 28.44 -82.00
N VAL A 520 8.57 28.96 -81.46
CA VAL A 520 9.34 30.05 -82.10
C VAL A 520 9.96 29.58 -83.43
N ALA A 521 10.62 28.43 -83.45
CA ALA A 521 11.19 27.86 -84.66
C ALA A 521 10.12 27.56 -85.72
N GLY A 522 8.95 27.04 -85.31
CA GLY A 522 7.81 26.83 -86.20
C GLY A 522 7.28 28.13 -86.80
N ARG A 523 7.20 29.21 -86.02
CA ARG A 523 6.83 30.54 -86.53
C ARG A 523 7.84 31.08 -87.54
N GLN A 524 9.14 30.92 -87.29
CA GLN A 524 10.19 31.36 -88.21
C GLN A 524 10.17 30.56 -89.52
N ALA A 525 10.01 29.23 -89.45
CA ALA A 525 9.89 28.39 -90.63
C ALA A 525 8.63 28.77 -91.45
N ALA A 526 7.49 28.98 -90.79
CA ALA A 526 6.26 29.43 -91.43
C ALA A 526 6.42 30.81 -92.09
N SER A 527 7.12 31.76 -91.45
CA SER A 527 7.36 33.08 -92.06
C SER A 527 8.26 33.01 -93.29
N ILE A 528 9.28 32.14 -93.29
CA ILE A 528 10.16 31.92 -94.45
C ILE A 528 9.40 31.27 -95.61
N ILE A 529 8.57 30.27 -95.33
CA ILE A 529 7.74 29.62 -96.35
C ILE A 529 6.72 30.61 -96.93
N ALA A 530 6.08 31.40 -96.07
CA ALA A 530 5.12 32.43 -96.49
C ALA A 530 5.77 33.53 -97.33
N SER A 531 6.99 33.97 -96.99
CA SER A 531 7.71 34.97 -97.79
C SER A 531 8.14 34.41 -99.15
N LEU A 532 8.61 33.17 -99.21
CA LEU A 532 8.90 32.48 -100.48
C LEU A 532 7.66 32.34 -101.36
N LEU A 533 6.53 31.89 -100.80
CA LEU A 533 5.27 31.79 -101.53
C LEU A 533 4.77 33.16 -101.99
N SER A 534 4.94 34.21 -101.19
CA SER A 534 4.57 35.57 -101.57
C SER A 534 5.44 36.09 -102.73
N VAL A 535 6.76 35.85 -102.70
CA VAL A 535 7.66 36.19 -103.81
C VAL A 535 7.28 35.44 -105.09
N VAL A 536 6.99 34.14 -105.01
CA VAL A 536 6.51 33.36 -106.16
C VAL A 536 5.18 33.90 -106.69
N ALA A 537 4.22 34.22 -105.81
CA ALA A 537 2.92 34.76 -106.20
C ALA A 537 3.04 36.15 -106.86
N VAL A 538 3.85 37.06 -106.30
CA VAL A 538 4.13 38.37 -106.87
C VAL A 538 4.84 38.24 -108.22
N SER A 539 5.82 37.34 -108.32
CA SER A 539 6.53 37.09 -109.58
C SER A 539 5.60 36.54 -110.65
N GLY A 540 4.73 35.58 -110.30
CA GLY A 540 3.69 35.05 -111.19
C GLY A 540 2.68 36.11 -111.63
N ALA A 541 2.26 37.00 -110.73
CA ALA A 541 1.36 38.11 -111.05
C ALA A 541 2.01 39.14 -111.99
N ILE A 542 3.30 39.45 -111.81
CA ILE A 542 4.05 40.34 -112.71
C ILE A 542 4.18 39.72 -114.11
N VAL A 543 4.48 38.42 -114.21
CA VAL A 543 4.56 37.73 -115.51
C VAL A 543 3.20 37.70 -116.22
N MET A 544 2.11 37.53 -115.49
CA MET A 544 0.74 37.58 -116.03
C MET A 544 0.28 38.99 -116.44
N ALA A 545 0.91 40.06 -115.96
CA ALA A 545 0.58 41.44 -116.32
C ALA A 545 1.41 41.99 -117.50
N VAL A 546 2.46 41.27 -117.90
CA VAL A 546 3.38 41.63 -119.00
C VAL A 546 3.12 40.80 -120.28
N LEU A 547 2.31 39.74 -120.17
CA LEU A 547 1.67 39.04 -121.29
C LEU A 547 0.31 39.65 -121.59
#